data_AF-A0A970VLY4-F1
#
_entry.id   AF-A0A970VLY4-F1
#
_cell.length_a   1.000
_cell.length_b   1.000
_cell.length_c   1.000
_cell.angle_alpha   90.00
_cell.angle_beta   90.00
_cell.angle_gamma   90.00
#
_symmetry.space_group_name_H-M   'P 1'
#
loop_
_entity.id
_entity.type
_entity.pdbx_description
1 polymer ?
#
loop_
_entity_poly.entity_id
_entity_poly.type
_entity_poly.pdbx_seq_one_letter_code
_entity_poly.pdbx_strand_id
1 'polypeptide(L)'
;MKRKTVNGVMVALGLLLLLAGLYLVKAVADPQGIMKSLPYLCIGIGCGVFGHGMGEIISSKAMKNDPARAKQIHIEQKDERNLAIACKSKAKAFDLMIFVFGALMVCFALMGVDVIAVLLLVFAYLFVVGYRVYLSIQYSKEM
;
A
#
# COMPACT_ATOMS: atom_id res chain seq x y z
N MET A 1 8.64 -5.47 -23.09
CA MET A 1 7.29 -4.96 -23.39
C MET A 1 6.25 -5.25 -22.31
N LYS A 2 6.15 -6.47 -21.75
CA LYS A 2 5.11 -6.86 -20.77
C LYS A 2 4.94 -5.93 -19.55
N ARG A 3 6.02 -5.49 -18.87
CA ARG A 3 5.93 -4.63 -17.67
C ARG A 3 5.25 -3.28 -17.91
N LYS A 4 5.52 -2.61 -19.04
CA LYS A 4 4.90 -1.31 -19.34
C LYS A 4 3.40 -1.46 -19.59
N THR A 5 2.99 -2.51 -20.30
CA THR A 5 1.57 -2.80 -20.56
C THR A 5 0.84 -3.14 -19.26
N VAL A 6 1.45 -3.96 -18.40
CA VAL A 6 0.88 -4.30 -17.07
C VAL A 6 0.71 -3.07 -16.19
N ASN A 7 1.73 -2.20 -16.11
CA ASN A 7 1.63 -0.99 -15.30
C ASN A 7 0.60 0.00 -15.87
N GLY A 8 0.50 0.11 -17.21
CA GLY A 8 -0.53 0.90 -17.86
C GLY A 8 -1.95 0.39 -17.56
N VAL A 9 -2.14 -0.94 -17.55
CA VAL A 9 -3.40 -1.58 -17.14
C VAL A 9 -3.69 -1.32 -15.67
N MET A 10 -2.69 -1.42 -14.78
CA MET A 10 -2.86 -1.10 -13.36
C MET A 10 -3.28 0.36 -13.14
N VAL A 11 -2.66 1.31 -13.84
CA VAL A 11 -3.05 2.72 -13.77
C VAL A 11 -4.49 2.92 -14.24
N ALA A 12 -4.86 2.34 -15.40
CA ALA A 12 -6.22 2.45 -15.93
C ALA A 12 -7.26 1.82 -14.99
N LEU A 13 -6.98 0.64 -14.46
CA LEU A 13 -7.84 -0.08 -13.53
C LEU A 13 -7.99 0.69 -12.21
N GLY A 14 -6.89 1.18 -11.64
CA GLY A 14 -6.89 1.97 -10.41
C GLY A 14 -7.65 3.29 -10.58
N LEU A 15 -7.49 3.95 -11.72
CA LEU A 15 -8.22 5.18 -12.04
C LEU A 15 -9.73 4.92 -12.23
N LEU A 16 -10.11 3.83 -12.91
CA LEU A 16 -11.50 3.41 -13.07
C LEU A 16 -12.16 3.15 -11.71
N LEU A 17 -11.50 2.39 -10.84
CA LEU A 17 -11.98 2.10 -9.48
C LEU A 17 -12.14 3.37 -8.64
N LEU A 18 -11.17 4.29 -8.73
CA LEU A 18 -11.21 5.57 -8.04
C LEU A 18 -12.37 6.45 -8.52
N LEU A 19 -12.55 6.58 -9.84
CA LEU A 19 -13.64 7.37 -10.43
C LEU A 19 -15.01 6.76 -10.13
N ALA A 20 -15.13 5.43 -10.20
CA ALA A 20 -16.35 4.71 -9.82
C ALA A 20 -16.67 4.92 -8.34
N GLY A 21 -15.68 4.84 -7.44
CA GLY A 21 -15.87 5.12 -6.02
C GLY A 21 -16.33 6.56 -5.76
N LEU A 22 -15.69 7.55 -6.39
CA LEU A 22 -16.10 8.96 -6.28
C LEU A 22 -17.51 9.23 -6.84
N TYR A 23 -17.86 8.56 -7.95
CA TYR A 23 -19.21 8.64 -8.52
C TYR A 23 -20.24 8.07 -7.56
N LEU A 24 -19.98 6.90 -6.97
CA LEU A 24 -20.87 6.26 -6.00
C LEU A 24 -21.08 7.11 -4.74
N VAL A 25 -20.05 7.81 -4.25
CA VAL A 25 -20.18 8.76 -3.12
C VAL A 25 -21.15 9.90 -3.46
N LYS A 26 -21.15 10.39 -4.70
CA LYS A 26 -22.02 11.51 -5.12
C LYS A 26 -23.42 11.07 -5.55
N ALA A 27 -23.56 9.87 -6.10
CA ALA A 27 -24.81 9.41 -6.69
C ALA A 27 -25.81 8.86 -5.64
N VAL A 28 -25.35 8.47 -4.45
CA VAL A 28 -26.19 7.88 -3.41
C VAL A 28 -26.40 8.86 -2.27
N ALA A 29 -27.61 9.45 -2.20
CA ALA A 29 -27.94 10.49 -1.21
C ALA A 29 -28.21 9.96 0.21
N ASP A 30 -28.61 8.69 0.35
CA ASP A 30 -28.82 8.02 1.65
C ASP A 30 -28.30 6.57 1.60
N PRO A 31 -26.97 6.37 1.69
CA PRO A 31 -26.38 5.05 1.60
C PRO A 31 -26.60 4.27 2.90
N GLN A 32 -27.42 3.22 2.84
CA GLN A 32 -27.65 2.29 3.95
C GLN A 32 -26.80 1.03 3.83
N GLY A 33 -26.35 0.49 4.97
CA GLY A 33 -25.57 -0.75 5.04
C GLY A 33 -24.23 -0.69 4.29
N ILE A 34 -23.94 -1.74 3.50
CA ILE A 34 -22.67 -1.91 2.76
C ILE A 34 -22.41 -0.75 1.78
N MET A 35 -23.47 -0.11 1.27
CA MET A 35 -23.36 0.98 0.30
C MET A 35 -22.72 2.25 0.89
N LYS A 36 -22.65 2.38 2.23
CA LYS A 36 -21.97 3.49 2.92
C LYS A 36 -20.46 3.36 2.89
N SER A 37 -19.92 2.13 3.00
CA SER A 37 -18.47 1.89 3.13
C SER A 37 -17.82 1.45 1.82
N LEU A 38 -18.57 0.78 0.94
CA LEU A 38 -18.08 0.28 -0.35
C LEU A 38 -17.42 1.37 -1.23
N PRO A 39 -18.01 2.58 -1.39
CA PRO A 39 -17.40 3.61 -2.23
C PRO A 39 -16.02 4.05 -1.72
N TYR A 40 -15.84 4.15 -0.40
CA TYR A 40 -14.57 4.52 0.22
C TYR A 40 -13.52 3.41 0.12
N LEU A 41 -13.93 2.15 0.20
CA LEU A 41 -13.04 1.01 -0.06
C LEU A 41 -12.56 1.01 -1.51
N CYS A 42 -13.46 1.26 -2.48
CA CYS A 42 -13.11 1.40 -3.89
C CYS A 42 -12.12 2.55 -4.13
N ILE A 43 -12.33 3.70 -3.48
CA ILE A 43 -11.39 4.84 -3.54
C ILE A 43 -10.03 4.42 -2.98
N GLY A 44 -9.99 3.80 -1.80
CA GLY A 44 -8.75 3.36 -1.16
C GLY A 44 -7.94 2.39 -2.02
N ILE A 45 -8.59 1.34 -2.53
CA ILE A 45 -7.96 0.35 -3.42
C ILE A 45 -7.55 1.02 -4.74
N GLY A 46 -8.42 1.85 -5.32
CA GLY A 46 -8.15 2.57 -6.56
C GLY A 46 -6.90 3.44 -6.46
N CYS A 47 -6.78 4.24 -5.39
CA CYS A 47 -5.59 5.03 -5.08
C CYS A 47 -4.33 4.18 -4.96
N GLY A 48 -4.41 3.05 -4.24
CA GLY A 48 -3.27 2.14 -4.04
C GLY A 48 -2.76 1.54 -5.35
N VAL A 49 -3.66 1.00 -6.17
CA VAL A 49 -3.32 0.38 -7.47
C VAL A 49 -2.82 1.44 -8.46
N PHE A 50 -3.48 2.60 -8.51
CA PHE A 50 -3.06 3.73 -9.35
C PHE A 50 -1.66 4.23 -8.95
N GLY A 51 -1.43 4.47 -7.66
CA GLY A 51 -0.16 4.95 -7.14
C GLY A 51 0.99 3.99 -7.43
N HIS A 52 0.76 2.69 -7.26
CA HIS A 52 1.75 1.66 -7.60
C HIS A 52 2.09 1.68 -9.11
N GLY A 53 1.07 1.63 -9.97
CA GLY A 53 1.27 1.63 -11.42
C GLY A 53 1.94 2.91 -11.93
N MET A 54 1.53 4.08 -11.42
CA MET A 54 2.08 5.37 -11.82
C MET A 54 3.51 5.56 -11.31
N GLY A 55 3.78 5.16 -10.06
CA GLY A 55 5.12 5.22 -9.47
C GLY A 55 6.15 4.43 -10.28
N GLU A 56 5.78 3.24 -10.74
CA GLU A 56 6.66 2.40 -11.57
C GLU A 56 6.89 3.00 -12.97
N ILE A 57 5.87 3.65 -13.57
CA ILE A 57 6.02 4.35 -14.85
C ILE A 57 6.97 5.55 -14.72
N ILE A 58 6.79 6.37 -13.68
CA ILE A 58 7.64 7.54 -13.41
C ILE A 58 9.08 7.09 -13.15
N SER A 59 9.27 6.09 -12.27
CA SER A 59 10.57 5.50 -11.97
C SER A 59 11.24 4.97 -13.25
N SER A 60 10.53 4.20 -14.07
CA SER A 60 11.06 3.67 -15.32
C SER A 60 11.45 4.77 -16.31
N LYS A 61 10.71 5.89 -16.35
CA LYS A 61 11.03 7.03 -17.22
C LYS A 61 12.25 7.80 -16.69
N ALA A 62 12.33 8.04 -15.38
CA ALA A 62 13.48 8.68 -14.74
C ALA A 62 14.78 7.88 -14.99
N MET A 63 14.74 6.56 -14.82
CA MET A 63 15.87 5.65 -15.05
C MET A 63 16.32 5.58 -16.52
N LYS A 64 15.42 5.88 -17.48
CA LYS A 64 15.76 5.95 -18.91
C LYS A 64 16.38 7.27 -19.32
N ASN A 65 15.95 8.35 -18.67
CA ASN A 65 16.46 9.69 -18.95
C ASN A 65 17.89 9.88 -18.42
N ASP A 66 18.27 9.15 -17.37
CA ASP A 66 19.62 9.17 -16.81
C ASP A 66 20.18 7.75 -16.60
N PRO A 67 20.81 7.16 -17.62
CA PRO A 67 21.36 5.80 -17.54
C PRO A 67 22.59 5.71 -16.62
N ALA A 68 23.30 6.82 -16.35
CA ALA A 68 24.45 6.83 -15.44
C ALA A 68 23.97 6.70 -13.99
N ARG A 69 22.97 7.49 -13.61
CA ARG A 69 22.32 7.40 -12.29
C ARG A 69 21.60 6.08 -12.10
N ALA A 70 20.99 5.53 -13.16
CA ALA A 70 20.38 4.22 -13.11
C ALA A 70 21.38 3.10 -12.75
N LYS A 71 22.60 3.15 -13.31
CA LYS A 71 23.68 2.21 -12.97
C LYS A 71 24.14 2.38 -11.52
N GLN A 72 24.28 3.62 -11.05
CA GLN A 72 24.66 3.89 -9.64
C GLN A 72 23.62 3.32 -8.67
N ILE A 73 22.32 3.59 -8.91
CA ILE A 73 21.23 3.04 -8.09
C ILE A 73 21.27 1.52 -8.07
N HIS A 74 21.55 0.87 -9.21
CA HIS A 74 21.66 -0.59 -9.26
C HIS A 74 22.83 -1.15 -8.45
N ILE A 75 23.97 -0.44 -8.40
CA ILE A 75 25.12 -0.81 -7.59
C ILE A 75 24.78 -0.61 -6.11
N GLU A 76 24.25 0.56 -5.76
CA GLU A 76 23.86 0.91 -4.38
C GLU A 76 22.80 -0.04 -3.80
N GLN A 77 21.85 -0.51 -4.62
CA GLN A 77 20.83 -1.46 -4.19
C GLN A 77 21.37 -2.88 -3.96
N LYS A 78 22.49 -3.23 -4.59
CA LYS A 78 23.13 -4.55 -4.47
C LYS A 78 24.30 -4.57 -3.49
N ASP A 79 24.73 -3.41 -3.02
CA ASP A 79 25.74 -3.28 -1.98
C ASP A 79 25.20 -3.88 -0.66
N GLU A 80 25.94 -4.85 -0.11
CA GLU A 80 25.56 -5.57 1.11
C GLU A 80 25.36 -4.63 2.31
N ARG A 81 26.17 -3.58 2.43
CA ARG A 81 26.06 -2.61 3.51
C ARG A 81 24.77 -1.82 3.39
N ASN A 82 24.45 -1.36 2.19
CA ASN A 82 23.20 -0.63 1.93
C ASN A 82 21.99 -1.54 2.14
N LEU A 83 22.07 -2.81 1.72
CA LEU A 83 21.01 -3.79 1.94
C LEU A 83 20.78 -4.01 3.44
N ALA A 84 21.85 -4.17 4.22
CA ALA A 84 21.76 -4.34 5.68
C ALA A 84 21.13 -3.12 6.35
N ILE A 85 21.53 -1.90 5.97
CA ILE A 85 20.94 -0.65 6.48
C ILE A 85 19.45 -0.56 6.10
N ALA A 86 19.10 -0.87 4.85
CA ALA A 86 17.73 -0.84 4.36
C ALA A 86 16.84 -1.86 5.08
N CYS A 87 17.31 -3.09 5.27
CA CYS A 87 16.57 -4.12 6.01
C CYS A 87 16.38 -3.72 7.48
N LYS A 88 17.44 -3.21 8.14
CA LYS A 88 17.39 -2.78 9.54
C LYS A 88 16.46 -1.59 9.76
N SER A 89 16.53 -0.58 8.89
CA SER A 89 15.66 0.59 8.95
C SER A 89 14.19 0.23 8.70
N LYS A 90 13.90 -0.63 7.70
CA LYS A 90 12.56 -1.15 7.45
C LYS A 90 12.00 -1.93 8.65
N ALA A 91 12.82 -2.78 9.29
CA ALA A 91 12.40 -3.51 10.47
C ALA A 91 12.06 -2.57 11.65
N LYS A 92 12.91 -1.57 11.92
CA LYS A 92 12.64 -0.58 12.98
C LYS A 92 11.43 0.30 12.68
N ALA A 93 11.22 0.68 11.42
CA ALA A 93 10.03 1.41 11.00
C ALA A 93 8.76 0.56 11.17
N PHE A 94 8.84 -0.74 10.88
CA PHE A 94 7.75 -1.68 11.10
C PHE A 94 7.40 -1.79 12.60
N ASP A 95 8.39 -1.97 13.47
CA ASP A 95 8.15 -2.04 14.91
C ASP A 95 7.44 -0.77 15.43
N LEU A 96 7.86 0.42 14.97
CA LEU A 96 7.19 1.68 15.30
C LEU A 96 5.77 1.75 14.73
N MET A 97 5.58 1.33 13.49
CA MET A 97 4.29 1.31 12.80
C MET A 97 3.24 0.49 13.58
N ILE A 98 3.64 -0.65 14.16
CA ILE A 98 2.77 -1.47 15.00
C ILE A 98 2.24 -0.67 16.21
N PHE A 99 3.12 0.02 16.94
CA PHE A 99 2.70 0.85 18.07
C PHE A 99 1.83 2.03 17.65
N VAL A 100 2.21 2.74 16.57
CA VAL A 100 1.47 3.91 16.08
C VAL A 100 0.06 3.52 15.63
N PHE A 101 -0.10 2.45 14.84
CA PHE A 101 -1.42 1.97 14.46
C PHE A 101 -2.21 1.41 15.64
N GLY A 102 -1.55 0.74 16.58
CA GLY A 102 -2.16 0.32 17.85
C GLY A 102 -2.80 1.49 18.60
N ALA A 103 -2.04 2.57 18.80
CA ALA A 103 -2.53 3.78 19.44
C ALA A 103 -3.67 4.43 18.65
N LEU A 104 -3.54 4.52 17.32
CA LEU A 104 -4.56 5.10 16.45
C LEU A 104 -5.89 4.34 16.52
N MET A 105 -5.86 3.01 16.57
CA MET A 105 -7.06 2.18 16.73
C MET A 105 -7.79 2.49 18.04
N VAL A 106 -7.05 2.61 19.16
CA VAL A 106 -7.62 2.98 20.46
C VAL A 106 -8.22 4.39 20.41
N CYS A 107 -7.52 5.36 19.83
CA CYS A 107 -8.05 6.71 19.65
C CYS A 107 -9.35 6.71 18.83
N PHE A 108 -9.41 5.99 17.71
CA PHE A 108 -10.62 5.94 16.87
C PHE A 108 -11.79 5.25 17.58
N ALA A 109 -11.52 4.21 18.37
CA ALA A 109 -12.53 3.57 19.20
C ALA A 109 -13.08 4.54 20.27
N LEU A 110 -12.21 5.32 20.92
CA LEU A 110 -12.61 6.31 21.93
C LEU A 110 -13.32 7.52 21.34
N MET A 111 -12.96 7.95 20.14
CA MET A 111 -13.61 9.05 19.43
C MET A 111 -15.00 8.69 18.89
N GLY A 112 -15.46 7.44 19.04
CA GLY A 112 -16.75 7.00 18.54
C GLY A 112 -16.82 6.98 17.01
N VAL A 113 -15.68 6.76 16.34
CA VAL A 113 -15.63 6.58 14.88
C VAL A 113 -16.48 5.37 14.50
N ASP A 114 -17.08 5.41 13.30
CA ASP A 114 -17.90 4.33 12.76
C ASP A 114 -17.24 2.95 12.96
N VAL A 115 -17.96 2.04 13.64
CA VAL A 115 -17.45 0.72 14.05
C VAL A 115 -16.92 -0.08 12.86
N ILE A 116 -17.51 0.09 11.67
CA ILE A 116 -17.06 -0.59 10.45
C ILE A 116 -15.67 -0.10 10.06
N ALA A 117 -15.42 1.21 10.15
CA ALA A 117 -14.11 1.79 9.83
C ALA A 117 -13.03 1.34 10.82
N VAL A 118 -13.36 1.27 12.12
CA VAL A 118 -12.45 0.74 13.15
C VAL A 118 -12.15 -0.75 12.90
N LEU A 119 -13.16 -1.55 12.55
CA LEU A 119 -13.00 -2.97 12.27
C LEU A 119 -12.14 -3.22 11.02
N LEU A 120 -12.31 -2.43 9.96
CA LEU A 120 -11.46 -2.49 8.77
C LEU A 120 -10.01 -2.15 9.09
N LEU A 121 -9.77 -1.16 9.95
CA LEU A 121 -8.44 -0.78 10.41
C LEU A 121 -7.79 -1.92 11.21
N VAL A 122 -8.53 -2.54 12.14
CA VAL A 122 -8.07 -3.71 12.91
C VAL A 122 -7.74 -4.88 11.99
N PHE A 123 -8.60 -5.16 11.00
CA PHE A 123 -8.35 -6.23 10.03
C PHE A 123 -7.06 -5.99 9.24
N ALA A 124 -6.86 -4.77 8.72
CA ALA A 124 -5.64 -4.42 7.98
C ALA A 124 -4.38 -4.56 8.86
N TYR A 125 -4.46 -4.12 10.11
CA TYR A 125 -3.38 -4.27 11.09
C TYR A 125 -3.03 -5.75 11.33
N LEU A 126 -4.04 -6.59 11.59
CA LEU A 126 -3.83 -8.03 11.81
C LEU A 126 -3.30 -8.74 10.56
N PHE A 127 -3.78 -8.35 9.37
CA PHE A 127 -3.27 -8.90 8.10
C PHE A 127 -1.78 -8.63 7.93
N VAL A 128 -1.33 -7.41 8.21
CA VAL A 128 0.09 -7.02 8.12
C VAL A 128 0.94 -7.78 9.15
N VAL A 129 0.48 -7.90 10.40
CA VAL A 129 1.16 -8.67 11.45
C VAL A 129 1.22 -10.16 11.09
N GLY A 130 0.11 -10.72 10.62
CA GLY A 130 0.01 -12.11 10.18
C GLY A 130 0.94 -12.41 8.99
N TYR A 131 1.00 -11.51 8.01
CA TYR A 131 1.92 -11.64 6.87
C TYR A 131 3.39 -11.60 7.32
N ARG A 132 3.75 -10.77 8.30
CA ARG A 132 5.10 -10.81 8.90
C ARG A 132 5.40 -12.17 9.52
N VAL A 133 4.46 -12.73 10.30
CA VAL A 133 4.64 -14.04 10.93
C VAL A 133 4.79 -15.13 9.87
N TYR A 134 3.94 -15.13 8.85
CA TYR A 134 4.05 -16.03 7.71
C TYR A 134 5.43 -15.97 7.05
N LEU A 135 5.90 -14.76 6.72
CA LEU A 135 7.22 -14.57 6.11
C LEU A 135 8.36 -15.02 7.04
N SER A 136 8.28 -14.77 8.34
CA SER A 136 9.30 -15.23 9.28
C SER A 136 9.41 -16.76 9.33
N ILE A 137 8.26 -17.46 9.27
CA ILE A 137 8.23 -18.93 9.23
C ILE A 137 8.78 -19.43 7.90
N GLN A 138 8.39 -18.80 6.79
CA GLN A 138 8.87 -19.16 5.46
C GLN A 138 10.39 -19.01 5.38
N TYR A 139 10.92 -17.84 5.74
CA TYR A 139 12.36 -17.57 5.64
C TYR A 139 13.18 -18.40 6.64
N SER A 140 12.62 -18.74 7.80
CA SER A 140 13.27 -19.67 8.73
C SER A 140 13.38 -21.10 8.20
N LYS A 141 12.64 -21.47 7.16
CA LYS A 141 12.75 -22.78 6.50
C LYS A 141 13.64 -22.75 5.25
N GLU A 142 13.76 -21.59 4.62
CA GLU A 142 14.57 -21.40 3.41
C GLU A 142 16.05 -21.11 3.73
N MET A 143 16.34 -20.50 4.89
CA MET A 143 17.68 -20.24 5.42
C MET A 143 18.08 -21.29 6.46
#